data_AF-A0A2T1NGS9-F1
#
_entry.id   AF-A0A2T1NGS9-F1
#
_cell.length_a   1.000
_cell.length_b   1.000
_cell.length_c   1.000
_cell.angle_alpha   90.00
_cell.angle_beta   90.00
_cell.angle_gamma   90.00
#
_symmetry.space_group_name_H-M   'P 1'
#
loop_
_entity.id
_entity.type
_entity.pdbx_description
1 polymer ?
#
loop_
_entity_poly.entity_id
_entity_poly.type
_entity_poly.pdbx_seq_one_letter_code
_entity_poly.pdbx_strand_id
1 'polypeptide(L)'
;MNKLKIEYIRLALAFLVFVYIVTHLFLYINRIDSQWFKALAELFTIPSLVLIIAIPIWMIIDLVKKNIVDRSILNLTFFISFISLLLFGFAFIYLN
;
A
#
# COMPACT_ATOMS: atom_id res chain seq x y z
N MET A 1 20.43 10.84 5.36
CA MET A 1 19.83 10.24 4.15
C MET A 1 19.24 11.35 3.29
N ASN A 2 19.42 11.34 1.96
CA ASN A 2 18.87 12.40 1.10
C ASN A 2 17.33 12.34 1.13
N LYS A 3 16.65 13.49 1.29
CA LYS A 3 15.18 13.59 1.38
C LYS A 3 14.48 12.92 0.19
N LEU A 4 15.01 13.07 -1.01
CA LEU A 4 14.49 12.40 -2.21
C LEU A 4 14.49 10.87 -2.06
N LYS A 5 15.53 10.28 -1.44
CA LYS A 5 15.59 8.83 -1.20
C LYS A 5 14.48 8.37 -0.24
N ILE A 6 14.12 9.20 0.74
CA ILE A 6 13.02 8.90 1.68
C ILE A 6 11.68 8.86 0.94
N GLU A 7 11.43 9.81 0.04
CA GLU A 7 10.22 9.84 -0.78
C GLU A 7 10.12 8.60 -1.69
N TYR A 8 11.23 8.18 -2.30
CA TYR A 8 11.29 6.94 -3.09
C TYR A 8 11.06 5.68 -2.25
N ILE A 9 11.62 5.61 -1.04
CA ILE A 9 11.37 4.47 -0.13
C ILE A 9 9.89 4.39 0.21
N ARG A 10 9.26 5.53 0.53
CA ARG A 10 7.83 5.56 0.80
C ARG A 10 7.00 5.12 -0.41
N LEU A 11 7.34 5.60 -1.61
CA LEU A 11 6.70 5.16 -2.85
C LEU A 11 6.85 3.66 -3.06
N ALA A 12 8.04 3.11 -2.87
CA ALA A 12 8.31 1.68 -3.01
C ALA A 12 7.48 0.85 -2.02
N LEU A 13 7.40 1.29 -0.75
CA LEU A 13 6.55 0.63 0.25
C LEU A 13 5.07 0.69 -0.13
N ALA A 14 4.58 1.84 -0.59
CA ALA A 14 3.18 1.99 -1.04
C ALA A 14 2.89 1.06 -2.22
N PHE A 15 3.82 0.98 -3.17
CA PHE A 15 3.70 0.12 -4.34
C PHE A 15 3.73 -1.37 -3.97
N LEU A 16 4.59 -1.79 -3.04
CA LEU A 16 4.62 -3.18 -2.56
C LEU A 16 3.30 -3.59 -1.92
N VAL A 17 2.73 -2.73 -1.07
CA VAL A 17 1.41 -2.96 -0.45
C VAL A 17 0.33 -3.06 -1.52
N PHE A 18 0.35 -2.18 -2.51
CA PHE A 18 -0.59 -2.22 -3.63
C PHE A 18 -0.51 -3.52 -4.43
N VAL A 19 0.71 -3.95 -4.81
CA VAL A 19 0.93 -5.22 -5.53
C VAL A 19 0.44 -6.40 -4.71
N TYR A 20 0.71 -6.40 -3.40
CA TYR A 20 0.23 -7.43 -2.49
C TYR A 20 -1.30 -7.53 -2.49
N ILE A 21 -1.99 -6.40 -2.30
CA ILE A 21 -3.47 -6.36 -2.26
C ILE A 21 -4.07 -6.82 -3.59
N VAL A 22 -3.57 -6.32 -4.71
CA VAL A 22 -4.07 -6.70 -6.05
C VAL A 22 -3.86 -8.20 -6.28
N THR A 23 -2.68 -8.73 -5.95
CA THR A 23 -2.39 -10.16 -6.11
C THR A 23 -3.28 -11.02 -5.22
N HIS A 24 -3.48 -10.60 -3.97
CA HIS A 24 -4.33 -11.31 -3.02
C HIS A 24 -5.79 -11.33 -3.48
N LEU A 25 -6.32 -10.18 -3.91
CA LEU A 25 -7.65 -10.07 -4.49
C LEU A 25 -7.82 -10.90 -5.75
N PHE A 26 -6.84 -10.88 -6.65
CA PHE A 26 -6.87 -11.66 -7.88
C PHE A 26 -6.98 -13.17 -7.58
N LEU A 27 -6.15 -13.67 -6.66
CA LEU A 27 -6.16 -15.08 -6.29
C LEU A 27 -7.46 -15.47 -5.57
N TYR A 28 -7.99 -14.59 -4.72
CA TYR A 28 -9.28 -14.78 -4.06
C TYR A 28 -10.43 -14.88 -5.08
N ILE A 29 -10.56 -13.89 -5.98
CA ILE A 29 -11.64 -13.82 -6.98
C ILE A 29 -11.61 -15.03 -7.92
N ASN A 30 -10.42 -15.44 -8.36
CA ASN A 30 -10.25 -16.59 -9.25
C ASN A 30 -10.24 -17.95 -8.51
N ARG A 31 -10.44 -17.96 -7.19
CA ARG A 31 -10.44 -19.17 -6.34
C ARG A 31 -9.19 -20.04 -6.54
N ILE A 32 -8.04 -19.39 -6.72
CA ILE A 32 -6.77 -20.09 -6.91
C ILE A 32 -6.29 -20.55 -5.53
N ASP A 33 -6.38 -21.87 -5.29
CA ASP A 33 -5.91 -22.46 -4.04
C ASP A 33 -4.40 -22.79 -4.14
N SER A 34 -3.59 -21.88 -3.62
CA SER A 34 -2.14 -22.02 -3.56
C SER A 34 -1.65 -21.99 -2.12
N GLN A 35 -1.08 -23.10 -1.65
CA GLN A 35 -0.56 -23.21 -0.27
C GLN A 35 0.59 -22.24 0.01
N TRP A 36 1.52 -22.07 -0.94
CA TRP A 36 2.65 -21.14 -0.76
C TRP A 36 2.16 -19.69 -0.67
N PHE A 37 1.12 -19.34 -1.42
CA PHE A 37 0.54 -18.01 -1.36
C PHE A 37 -0.25 -17.77 -0.07
N LYS A 38 -0.98 -18.76 0.44
CA LYS A 38 -1.67 -18.69 1.74
C LYS A 38 -0.67 -18.37 2.86
N ALA A 39 0.46 -19.07 2.90
CA ALA A 39 1.51 -18.81 3.90
C ALA A 39 2.11 -17.39 3.78
N LEU A 40 2.36 -16.91 2.55
CA LEU A 40 2.81 -15.54 2.33
C LEU A 40 1.76 -14.52 2.76
N ALA A 41 0.49 -14.76 2.44
CA ALA A 41 -0.60 -13.86 2.80
C ALA A 41 -0.73 -13.74 4.32
N GLU A 42 -0.65 -14.83 5.07
CA GLU A 42 -0.65 -14.78 6.54
C GLU A 42 0.49 -13.92 7.08
N LEU A 43 1.70 -14.04 6.51
CA LEU A 43 2.86 -13.26 6.92
C LEU A 43 2.70 -11.76 6.60
N PHE A 44 2.20 -11.44 5.41
CA PHE A 44 2.18 -10.06 4.88
C PHE A 44 0.89 -9.30 5.15
N THR A 45 -0.19 -9.95 5.62
CA THR A 45 -1.46 -9.28 5.91
C THR A 45 -1.30 -8.20 6.98
N ILE A 46 -0.78 -8.55 8.17
CA ILE A 46 -0.64 -7.58 9.26
C ILE A 46 0.31 -6.43 8.89
N PRO A 47 1.53 -6.67 8.36
CA PRO A 47 2.40 -5.59 7.90
C PRO A 47 1.75 -4.69 6.85
N SER A 48 1.01 -5.26 5.90
CA SER A 48 0.34 -4.49 4.84
C SER A 48 -0.77 -3.61 5.41
N LEU A 49 -1.55 -4.09 6.38
CA LEU A 49 -2.56 -3.30 7.08
C LEU A 49 -1.94 -2.09 7.79
N VAL A 50 -0.82 -2.30 8.51
CA VAL A 50 -0.11 -1.21 9.18
C VAL A 50 0.38 -0.19 8.17
N LEU A 51 0.99 -0.63 7.06
CA LEU A 51 1.51 0.26 6.04
C LEU A 51 0.41 1.03 5.29
N ILE A 52 -0.76 0.43 5.07
CA ILE A 52 -1.91 1.08 4.42
C ILE A 52 -2.35 2.34 5.19
N ILE A 53 -2.18 2.35 6.51
CA ILE A 53 -2.52 3.49 7.39
C ILE A 53 -1.30 4.39 7.58
N ALA A 54 -0.14 3.82 7.86
CA ALA A 54 1.07 4.56 8.21
C ALA A 54 1.58 5.44 7.05
N ILE A 55 1.49 4.96 5.81
CA ILE A 55 1.97 5.71 4.63
C ILE A 55 1.15 6.99 4.40
N PRO A 56 -0.20 6.95 4.35
CA PRO A 56 -1.02 8.17 4.29
C PRO A 56 -0.74 9.16 5.42
N ILE A 57 -0.63 8.68 6.68
CA ILE A 57 -0.32 9.54 7.83
C ILE A 57 1.03 10.24 7.62
N TRP A 58 2.05 9.49 7.21
CA TRP A 58 3.37 10.05 6.94
C TRP A 58 3.32 11.12 5.83
N MET A 59 2.56 10.88 4.76
CA MET A 59 2.37 11.86 3.69
C MET A 59 1.69 13.15 4.18
N ILE A 60 0.65 13.04 5.00
CA ILE A 60 -0.05 14.20 5.57
C ILE A 60 0.91 15.03 6.42
N ILE A 61 1.74 14.38 7.24
CA ILE A 61 2.75 15.06 8.05
C ILE A 61 3.74 15.83 7.17
N ASP A 62 4.21 15.22 6.08
CA ASP A 62 5.15 15.87 5.16
C ASP A 62 4.52 17.05 4.40
N LEU A 63 3.23 16.94 4.04
CA LEU A 63 2.43 18.03 3.45
C LEU A 63 2.31 19.21 4.41
N VAL A 64 1.92 18.96 5.68
CA VAL A 64 1.76 19.99 6.71
C VAL A 64 3.10 20.69 7.01
N LYS A 65 4.18 19.92 7.07
CA LYS A 65 5.53 20.47 7.28
C LYS A 65 6.16 21.10 6.04
N LYS A 66 5.45 21.10 4.89
CA LYS A 66 5.97 21.55 3.58
C LYS A 66 7.31 20.89 3.22
N ASN A 67 7.51 19.65 3.63
CA ASN A 67 8.77 18.90 3.52
C ASN A 67 8.83 18.06 2.24
N ILE A 68 8.33 18.59 1.14
CA ILE A 68 8.21 17.87 -0.14
C ILE A 68 9.32 18.33 -1.08
N VAL A 69 10.11 17.37 -1.56
CA VAL A 69 11.14 17.61 -2.57
C VAL A 69 10.55 17.45 -3.96
N ASP A 70 9.84 16.35 -4.21
CA ASP A 70 9.22 16.06 -5.50
C ASP A 70 7.70 15.86 -5.38
N ARG A 71 6.95 16.78 -6.00
CA ARG A 71 5.48 16.73 -6.00
C ARG A 71 4.93 15.56 -6.81
N SER A 72 5.64 15.13 -7.85
CA SER A 72 5.22 14.01 -8.70
C SER A 72 5.27 12.70 -7.92
N ILE A 73 6.38 12.45 -7.21
CA ILE A 73 6.54 11.26 -6.36
C ILE A 73 5.48 11.24 -5.26
N LEU A 74 5.23 12.40 -4.63
CA LEU A 74 4.18 12.52 -3.63
C LEU A 74 2.81 12.20 -4.22
N ASN A 75 2.43 12.81 -5.35
CA ASN A 75 1.13 12.59 -5.98
C ASN A 75 0.93 11.12 -6.39
N LEU A 76 1.97 10.47 -6.91
CA LEU A 76 1.92 9.05 -7.26
C LEU A 76 1.76 8.18 -6.01
N THR A 77 2.51 8.46 -4.94
CA THR A 77 2.38 7.75 -3.66
C THR A 77 0.97 7.91 -3.09
N PHE A 78 0.40 9.13 -3.19
CA PHE A 78 -0.96 9.43 -2.73
C PHE A 78 -1.98 8.60 -3.51
N PHE A 79 -1.88 8.63 -4.84
CA PHE A 79 -2.77 7.90 -5.72
C PHE A 79 -2.75 6.40 -5.42
N ILE A 80 -1.56 5.80 -5.34
CA ILE A 80 -1.41 4.37 -5.03
C ILE A 80 -1.99 4.04 -3.65
N SER A 81 -1.73 4.88 -2.64
CA SER A 81 -2.24 4.67 -1.28
C SER A 81 -3.77 4.78 -1.22
N PHE A 82 -4.34 5.74 -1.96
CA PHE A 82 -5.78 5.93 -2.05
C PHE A 82 -6.47 4.74 -2.72
N ILE A 83 -5.95 4.27 -3.86
CA ILE A 83 -6.48 3.08 -4.52
C ILE A 83 -6.34 1.85 -3.63
N SER A 84 -5.21 1.69 -2.93
CA SER A 84 -4.99 0.57 -2.00
C SER A 84 -6.03 0.55 -0.87
N LEU A 85 -6.37 1.72 -0.31
CA LEU A 85 -7.45 1.85 0.67
C LEU A 85 -8.82 1.47 0.09
N LEU A 86 -9.12 1.90 -1.12
CA LEU A 86 -10.38 1.53 -1.79
C LEU A 86 -10.48 0.03 -2.05
N LEU A 87 -9.40 -0.60 -2.53
CA LEU A 87 -9.35 -2.04 -2.77
C LEU A 87 -9.49 -2.83 -1.47
N PHE A 88 -8.86 -2.36 -0.40
CA PHE A 88 -9.01 -2.96 0.92
C PHE A 88 -10.44 -2.83 1.45
N GLY A 89 -11.06 -1.64 1.32
CA GLY A 89 -12.45 -1.42 1.68
C GLY A 89 -13.41 -2.29 0.86
N PHE A 90 -13.16 -2.45 -0.44
CA PHE A 90 -13.91 -3.37 -1.30
C PHE A 90 -13.81 -4.80 -0.79
N ALA A 91 -12.60 -5.27 -0.46
CA ALA A 91 -12.40 -6.62 0.08
C ALA A 91 -13.19 -6.83 1.38
N PHE A 92 -13.16 -5.85 2.28
CA PHE A 92 -13.84 -5.93 3.57
C PHE A 92 -15.37 -5.93 3.46
N ILE A 93 -15.95 -5.16 2.53
CA ILE A 93 -17.40 -5.02 2.38
C ILE A 93 -18.03 -6.14 1.55
N TYR A 94 -17.34 -6.58 0.49
CA TYR A 94 -17.94 -7.44 -0.54
C TYR A 94 -17.40 -8.87 -0.58
N LEU A 95 -16.24 -9.15 0.03
CA LEU A 95 -15.62 -10.49 0.02
C LEU A 95 -15.60 -11.16 1.39
N ASN A 96 -16.06 -10.46 2.43
CA ASN A 96 -16.30 -10.99 3.77
C ASN A 96 -17.81 -11.14 3.97
#